data_AF-A0A1N6WZZ5-F1
#
_entry.id   AF-A0A1N6WZZ5-F1
#
_cell.length_a   1.000
_cell.length_b   1.000
_cell.length_c   1.000
_cell.angle_alpha   90.00
_cell.angle_beta   90.00
_cell.angle_gamma   90.00
#
_symmetry.space_group_name_H-M   'P 1'
#
loop_
_entity.id
_entity.type
_entity.pdbx_description
1 polymer ?
#
loop_
_entity_poly.entity_id
_entity_poly.type
_entity_poly.pdbx_seq_one_letter_code
_entity_poly.pdbx_strand_id
1 'polypeptide(L)'
;MQIKSRMNVYFEPDLLKKVEALAPRRNVSKSAVIEAAVASFLSADASERLEAVFARRMDKFGRQVEGLDEDLAILGETLSLFTCFWLTVTPPLPDSAQASAGAKGAERFDQFLQLLGRRLATGDRFLKEL
;
A
#
# COMPACT_ATOMS: atom_id res chain seq x y z
N MET A 1 -5.59 24.73 -39.93
CA MET A 1 -7.01 24.44 -39.60
C MET A 1 -7.29 23.03 -40.09
N GLN A 2 -7.36 22.03 -39.21
CA GLN A 2 -7.66 20.65 -39.65
C GLN A 2 -9.09 20.59 -40.15
N ILE A 3 -9.28 20.14 -41.38
CA ILE A 3 -10.59 19.93 -41.99
C ILE A 3 -11.20 18.70 -41.32
N LYS A 4 -12.25 18.90 -40.50
CA LYS A 4 -12.98 17.80 -39.85
C LYS A 4 -14.14 17.36 -40.75
N SER A 5 -14.23 16.05 -41.01
CA SER A 5 -15.34 15.46 -41.76
C SER A 5 -16.58 15.34 -40.87
N ARG A 6 -17.74 15.78 -41.36
CA ARG A 6 -19.01 15.64 -40.64
C ARG A 6 -19.52 14.21 -40.76
N MET A 7 -19.91 13.62 -39.63
CA MET A 7 -20.55 12.32 -39.54
C MET A 7 -21.85 12.46 -38.73
N ASN A 8 -22.96 11.95 -39.26
CA ASN A 8 -24.23 11.86 -38.52
C ASN A 8 -24.39 10.41 -38.04
N VAL A 9 -24.56 10.21 -36.73
CA VAL A 9 -24.80 8.90 -36.11
C VAL A 9 -25.91 9.02 -35.07
N TYR A 10 -26.60 7.91 -34.84
CA TYR A 10 -27.61 7.81 -33.78
C TYR A 10 -26.94 7.46 -32.45
N PHE A 11 -27.49 8.00 -31.37
CA PHE A 11 -27.08 7.69 -30.00
C PHE A 11 -28.29 7.21 -29.22
N GLU A 12 -28.05 6.24 -28.33
CA GLU A 12 -29.02 5.95 -27.27
C GLU A 12 -29.29 7.22 -26.46
N PRO A 13 -30.56 7.56 -26.14
CA PRO A 13 -30.92 8.82 -25.50
C PRO A 13 -30.16 9.08 -24.21
N ASP A 14 -29.93 8.04 -23.39
CA ASP A 14 -29.20 8.17 -22.14
C ASP A 14 -27.70 8.35 -22.33
N LEU A 15 -27.13 7.82 -23.40
CA LEU A 15 -25.73 8.07 -23.75
C LEU A 15 -25.54 9.51 -24.23
N LEU A 16 -26.47 10.04 -25.03
CA LEU A 16 -26.45 11.44 -25.45
C LEU A 16 -26.48 12.37 -24.22
N LYS A 17 -27.41 12.15 -23.27
CA LYS A 17 -27.47 12.93 -22.02
C LYS A 17 -26.14 12.95 -21.25
N LYS A 18 -25.43 11.81 -21.18
CA LYS A 18 -24.10 11.73 -20.53
C LYS A 18 -23.07 12.60 -21.23
N VAL A 19 -23.05 12.61 -22.56
CA VAL A 19 -22.14 13.45 -23.37
C VAL A 19 -22.48 14.93 -23.19
N GLU A 20 -23.77 15.27 -23.21
CA GLU A 20 -24.25 16.63 -22.99
C GLU A 20 -23.91 17.18 -21.61
N ALA A 21 -23.93 16.32 -20.58
CA ALA A 21 -23.52 16.69 -19.23
C ALA A 21 -22.00 16.78 -19.07
N LEU A 22 -21.22 15.96 -19.79
CA LEU A 22 -19.76 15.91 -19.67
C LEU A 22 -19.07 17.09 -20.36
N ALA A 23 -19.56 17.50 -21.54
CA ALA A 23 -19.02 18.60 -22.33
C ALA A 23 -18.82 19.90 -21.52
N PRO A 24 -19.84 20.45 -20.81
CA PRO A 24 -19.66 21.66 -20.01
C PRO A 24 -18.77 21.44 -18.79
N ARG A 25 -18.83 20.26 -18.14
CA ARG A 25 -17.96 19.92 -16.98
C ARG A 25 -16.48 19.93 -17.33
N ARG A 26 -16.14 19.62 -18.58
CA ARG A 26 -14.77 19.57 -19.09
C ARG A 26 -14.39 20.80 -19.95
N ASN A 27 -15.30 21.77 -20.10
CA ASN A 27 -15.15 22.94 -20.96
C ASN A 27 -14.74 22.61 -22.41
N VAL A 28 -15.38 21.59 -22.99
CA VAL A 28 -15.12 21.12 -24.37
C VAL A 28 -16.43 20.94 -25.14
N SER A 29 -16.36 20.90 -26.47
CA SER A 29 -17.55 20.64 -27.31
C SER A 29 -17.99 19.17 -27.23
N LYS A 30 -19.28 18.89 -27.47
CA LYS A 30 -19.80 17.51 -27.57
C LYS A 30 -19.03 16.71 -28.63
N SER A 31 -18.72 17.33 -29.77
CA SER A 31 -17.92 16.71 -30.83
C SER A 31 -16.51 16.34 -30.36
N ALA A 32 -15.87 17.17 -29.52
CA ALA A 32 -14.55 16.87 -28.98
C ALA A 32 -14.59 15.71 -27.97
N VAL A 33 -15.66 15.60 -27.17
CA VAL A 33 -15.88 14.45 -26.28
C VAL A 33 -16.01 13.16 -27.09
N ILE A 34 -16.83 13.17 -28.14
CA ILE A 34 -17.05 11.99 -28.98
C ILE A 34 -15.77 11.61 -29.73
N GLU A 35 -15.06 12.59 -30.31
CA GLU A 35 -13.80 12.37 -31.00
C GLU A 35 -12.74 11.76 -30.08
N ALA A 36 -12.60 12.27 -28.86
CA ALA A 36 -11.68 11.72 -27.88
C ALA A 36 -12.06 10.30 -27.46
N ALA A 37 -13.35 10.01 -27.27
CA ALA A 37 -13.84 8.68 -26.93
C ALA A 37 -13.60 7.68 -28.07
N VAL A 38 -13.90 8.05 -29.31
CA VAL A 38 -13.69 7.20 -30.50
C VAL A 38 -12.20 6.99 -30.76
N ALA A 39 -11.38 8.04 -30.66
CA ALA A 39 -9.93 7.93 -30.79
C ALA A 39 -9.34 7.00 -29.72
N SER A 40 -9.81 7.10 -28.46
CA SER A 40 -9.39 6.22 -27.38
C SER A 40 -9.86 4.77 -27.57
N PHE A 41 -11.03 4.55 -28.15
CA PHE A 41 -11.56 3.22 -28.43
C PHE A 41 -10.81 2.54 -29.58
N LEU A 42 -10.43 3.32 -30.61
CA LEU A 42 -9.72 2.82 -31.78
C LEU A 42 -8.20 2.71 -31.58
N SER A 43 -7.64 3.32 -30.53
CA SER A 43 -6.25 3.09 -30.17
C SER A 43 -6.12 1.71 -29.50
N ALA A 44 -5.60 0.72 -30.26
CA ALA A 44 -5.24 -0.60 -29.75
C ALA A 44 -4.37 -0.54 -28.48
N ASP A 45 -3.60 0.53 -28.33
CA ASP A 45 -2.67 0.73 -27.22
C ASP A 45 -3.32 1.11 -25.87
N ALA A 46 -4.58 1.56 -25.84
CA ALA A 46 -5.14 2.08 -24.59
C ALA A 46 -5.38 0.99 -23.53
N SER A 47 -5.91 -0.17 -23.95
CA SER A 47 -6.08 -1.33 -23.06
C SER A 47 -4.73 -1.92 -22.67
N GLU A 48 -3.87 -2.18 -23.66
CA GLU A 48 -2.53 -2.75 -23.43
C GLU A 48 -1.66 -1.87 -22.51
N ARG A 49 -1.75 -0.54 -22.65
CA ARG A 49 -1.02 0.39 -21.77
C ARG A 49 -1.55 0.38 -20.35
N LEU A 50 -2.87 0.28 -20.16
CA LEU A 50 -3.45 0.13 -18.83
C LEU A 50 -3.02 -1.19 -18.20
N GLU A 51 -3.14 -2.29 -18.93
CA GLU A 51 -2.72 -3.63 -18.50
C GLU A 51 -1.24 -3.65 -18.11
N ALA A 52 -0.35 -3.04 -18.92
CA ALA A 52 1.07 -2.94 -18.62
C ALA A 52 1.36 -2.12 -17.34
N VAL A 53 0.60 -1.04 -17.09
CA VAL A 53 0.74 -0.26 -15.85
C VAL A 53 0.27 -1.06 -14.63
N PHE A 54 -0.82 -1.81 -14.77
CA PHE A 54 -1.31 -2.69 -13.70
C PHE A 54 -0.32 -3.81 -13.41
N ALA A 55 0.20 -4.49 -14.42
CA ALA A 55 1.22 -5.53 -14.28
C ALA A 55 2.46 -5.00 -13.53
N ARG A 56 3.01 -3.85 -13.94
CA ARG A 56 4.16 -3.22 -13.25
C ARG A 56 3.88 -2.88 -11.78
N ARG A 57 2.66 -2.44 -11.47
CA ARG A 57 2.25 -2.16 -10.08
C ARG A 57 2.14 -3.46 -9.29
N MET A 58 1.59 -4.51 -9.87
CA MET A 58 1.53 -5.83 -9.23
C MET A 58 2.92 -6.41 -8.99
N ASP A 59 3.84 -6.32 -9.95
CA ASP A 59 5.23 -6.75 -9.77
C ASP A 59 5.91 -6.00 -8.63
N LYS A 60 5.63 -4.70 -8.51
CA LYS A 60 6.15 -3.89 -7.40
C LYS A 60 5.60 -4.37 -6.06
N PHE A 61 4.31 -4.69 -5.98
CA PHE A 61 3.72 -5.27 -4.78
C PHE A 61 4.30 -6.66 -4.46
N GLY A 62 4.49 -7.52 -5.47
CA GLY A 62 5.12 -8.83 -5.30
C GLY A 62 6.50 -8.72 -4.65
N ARG A 63 7.38 -7.86 -5.20
CA ARG A 63 8.71 -7.62 -4.60
C ARG A 63 8.65 -7.05 -3.18
N GLN A 64 7.67 -6.21 -2.88
CA GLN A 64 7.49 -5.69 -1.51
C GLN A 64 7.03 -6.79 -0.54
N VAL A 65 6.21 -7.73 -1.00
CA VAL A 65 5.76 -8.87 -0.19
C VAL A 65 6.89 -9.87 0.03
N GLU A 66 7.71 -10.15 -1.00
CA GLU A 66 8.89 -11.02 -0.86
C GLU A 66 9.87 -10.48 0.18
N GLY A 67 10.17 -9.17 0.15
CA GLY A 67 11.02 -8.56 1.18
C GLY A 67 10.41 -8.63 2.58
N LEU A 68 9.08 -8.54 2.71
CA LEU A 68 8.42 -8.70 4.01
C LEU A 68 8.54 -10.12 4.56
N ASP A 69 8.51 -11.14 3.69
CA ASP A 69 8.66 -12.54 4.11
C ASP A 69 10.07 -12.79 4.68
N GLU A 70 11.10 -12.26 4.01
CA GLU A 70 12.48 -12.32 4.49
C GLU A 70 12.67 -11.55 5.81
N ASP A 71 12.14 -10.33 5.92
CA ASP A 71 12.18 -9.55 7.16
C ASP A 71 11.49 -10.28 8.33
N LEU A 72 10.35 -10.94 8.07
CA LEU A 72 9.63 -11.73 9.07
C LEU A 72 10.41 -12.97 9.49
N ALA A 73 11.07 -13.66 8.55
CA ALA A 73 11.93 -14.79 8.86
C ALA A 73 13.10 -14.39 9.77
N ILE A 74 13.79 -13.29 9.43
CA ILE A 74 14.91 -12.75 10.24
C ILE A 74 14.43 -12.37 11.64
N LEU A 75 13.27 -11.71 11.77
CA LEU A 75 12.69 -11.39 13.07
C LEU A 75 12.35 -12.65 13.88
N GLY A 76 11.80 -13.69 13.23
CA GLY A 76 11.49 -14.97 13.85
C GLY A 76 12.73 -15.69 14.36
N GLU A 77 13.79 -15.74 13.57
CA GLU A 77 15.08 -16.34 13.96
C GLU A 77 15.72 -15.57 15.12
N THR A 78 15.75 -14.24 15.02
CA THR A 78 16.32 -13.37 16.07
C THR A 78 15.58 -13.53 17.40
N LEU A 79 14.24 -13.55 17.37
CA LEU A 79 13.43 -13.74 18.58
C LEU A 79 13.64 -15.13 19.18
N SER A 80 13.79 -16.16 18.35
CA SER A 80 14.06 -17.53 18.79
C SER A 80 15.42 -17.61 19.50
N LEU A 81 16.46 -17.02 18.91
CA LEU A 81 17.79 -16.95 19.52
C LEU A 81 17.77 -16.15 20.83
N PHE A 82 17.09 -15.00 20.86
CA PHE A 82 16.93 -14.21 22.08
C PHE A 82 16.25 -15.01 23.20
N THR A 83 15.17 -15.71 22.88
CA THR A 83 14.42 -16.53 23.85
C THR A 83 15.28 -17.68 24.38
N CYS A 84 15.99 -18.38 23.48
CA CYS A 84 16.90 -19.46 23.85
C CYS A 84 18.02 -18.95 24.77
N PHE A 85 18.66 -17.84 24.41
CA PHE A 85 19.67 -17.18 25.23
C PHE A 85 19.13 -16.79 26.60
N TRP A 86 17.95 -16.15 26.64
CA TRP A 86 17.31 -15.73 27.88
C TRP A 86 17.03 -16.91 28.81
N LEU A 87 16.47 -18.01 28.31
CA LEU A 87 16.18 -19.21 29.11
C LEU A 87 17.44 -19.94 29.58
N THR A 88 18.53 -19.85 28.83
CA THR A 88 19.80 -20.52 29.16
C THR A 88 20.63 -19.73 30.17
N VAL A 89 20.63 -18.40 30.06
CA VAL A 89 21.53 -17.52 30.85
C VAL A 89 20.86 -16.96 32.10
N THR A 90 19.52 -16.95 32.19
CA THR A 90 18.82 -16.40 33.37
C THR A 90 19.02 -17.30 34.60
N PRO A 91 19.72 -16.84 35.65
CA PRO A 91 19.90 -17.62 36.85
C PRO A 91 18.55 -17.78 37.59
N PRO A 92 18.26 -18.97 38.15
CA PRO A 92 17.04 -19.18 38.92
C PRO A 92 17.05 -18.28 40.16
N LEU A 93 15.93 -17.62 40.41
CA LEU A 93 15.75 -16.76 41.57
C LEU A 93 15.23 -17.55 42.77
N PRO A 94 15.64 -17.21 44.00
CA PRO A 94 15.01 -17.74 45.21
C PRO A 94 13.50 -17.45 45.21
N ASP A 95 12.69 -18.37 45.74
CA ASP A 95 11.23 -18.24 45.77
C ASP A 95 10.75 -16.92 46.40
N SER A 96 11.45 -16.45 47.43
CA SER A 96 11.17 -15.17 48.10
C SER A 96 11.36 -13.93 47.21
N ALA A 97 12.17 -14.04 46.15
CA ALA A 97 12.47 -12.95 45.22
C ALA A 97 11.58 -12.99 43.95
N GLN A 98 10.89 -14.10 43.68
CA GLN A 98 10.12 -14.28 42.43
C GLN A 98 9.01 -13.24 42.27
N ALA A 99 8.23 -12.97 43.32
CA ALA A 99 7.14 -11.98 43.26
C ALA A 99 7.66 -10.56 42.97
N SER A 100 8.77 -10.17 43.60
CA SER A 100 9.39 -8.86 43.39
C SER A 100 10.00 -8.75 41.98
N ALA A 101 10.68 -9.80 41.52
CA ALA A 101 11.24 -9.84 40.17
C ALA A 101 10.15 -9.81 39.08
N GLY A 102 9.03 -10.52 39.28
CA GLY A 102 7.87 -10.49 38.40
C GLY A 102 7.25 -9.08 38.32
N ALA A 103 7.04 -8.43 39.47
CA ALA A 103 6.54 -7.06 39.51
C ALA A 103 7.47 -6.07 38.79
N LYS A 104 8.78 -6.19 39.00
CA LYS A 104 9.77 -5.33 38.31
C LYS A 104 9.84 -5.62 36.81
N GLY A 105 9.67 -6.88 36.41
CA GLY A 105 9.58 -7.27 35.01
C GLY A 105 8.38 -6.65 34.31
N ALA A 106 7.20 -6.71 34.93
CA ALA A 106 5.98 -6.09 34.42
C ALA A 106 6.12 -4.56 34.29
N GLU A 107 6.70 -3.90 35.29
CA GLU A 107 6.97 -2.45 35.25
C GLU A 107 7.89 -2.07 34.08
N ARG A 108 8.99 -2.83 33.88
CA ARG A 108 9.93 -2.59 32.77
C ARG A 108 9.26 -2.83 31.41
N PHE A 109 8.41 -3.85 31.32
CA PHE A 109 7.69 -4.15 30.08
C PHE A 109 6.69 -3.05 29.72
N ASP A 110 5.96 -2.51 30.70
CA ASP A 110 5.06 -1.38 30.48
C ASP A 110 5.81 -0.13 29.97
N GLN A 111 6.95 0.19 30.60
CA GLN A 111 7.81 1.30 30.13
C GLN A 111 8.32 1.08 28.70
N PHE A 112 8.71 -0.15 28.36
CA PHE A 112 9.08 -0.51 26.99
C PHE A 112 7.93 -0.29 26.01
N LEU A 113 6.71 -0.73 26.34
CA LEU A 113 5.53 -0.53 25.50
C LEU A 113 5.22 0.96 25.27
N GLN A 114 5.36 1.79 26.31
CA GLN A 114 5.18 3.23 26.18
C GLN A 114 6.21 3.87 25.24
N LEU A 115 7.48 3.48 25.36
CA LEU A 115 8.55 3.96 24.48
C LEU A 115 8.34 3.51 23.03
N LEU A 116 7.98 2.24 22.83
CA LEU A 116 7.67 1.69 21.51
C LEU A 116 6.48 2.40 20.88
N GLY A 117 5.40 2.61 21.63
CA GLY A 117 4.21 3.32 21.16
C GLY A 117 4.52 4.75 20.72
N ARG A 118 5.34 5.48 21.50
CA ARG A 118 5.80 6.83 21.13
C ARG A 118 6.61 6.84 19.85
N ARG A 119 7.49 5.85 19.66
CA ARG A 119 8.33 5.74 18.46
C ARG A 119 7.52 5.38 17.21
N LEU A 120 6.57 4.46 17.35
CA LEU A 120 5.64 4.12 16.27
C LEU A 120 4.78 5.32 15.84
N ALA A 121 4.29 6.10 16.81
CA ALA A 121 3.51 7.31 16.54
C ALA A 121 4.30 8.41 15.79
N THR A 122 5.62 8.43 15.92
CA THR A 122 6.50 9.39 15.22
C THR A 122 6.94 8.90 13.84
N GLY A 123 6.63 7.66 13.47
CA GLY A 123 7.00 7.06 12.18
C GLY A 123 8.49 6.73 12.06
N ASP A 124 9.23 6.85 13.16
CA ASP A 124 10.66 6.67 13.24
C ASP A 124 10.99 5.17 13.34
N ARG A 125 11.03 4.51 12.18
CA ARG A 125 11.21 3.06 12.08
C ARG A 125 12.68 2.73 12.32
N PHE A 126 12.96 2.02 13.42
CA PHE A 126 14.28 1.49 13.78
C PHE A 126 15.00 0.78 12.62
N LEU A 127 14.26 0.07 11.76
CA LEU A 127 14.81 -0.63 10.59
C LEU A 127 15.27 0.30 9.44
N LYS A 128 15.04 1.61 9.52
CA LYS A 128 15.59 2.58 8.55
C LYS A 128 16.95 3.13 8.96
N GLU A 129 17.38 2.88 10.20
CA GLU A 129 18.62 3.40 10.78
C GLU A 129 19.75 2.37 10.81
N LEU A 130 19.46 1.12 10.45
CA LEU A 130 20.40 0.00 10.30
C LEU A 130 20.77 -0.18 8.82
#